data_AF-A0A4Y2DXV4-F1
#
_entry.id   AF-A0A4Y2DXV4-F1
#
_cell.length_a   1.000
_cell.length_b   1.000
_cell.length_c   1.000
_cell.angle_alpha   90.00
_cell.angle_beta   90.00
_cell.angle_gamma   90.00
#
_symmetry.space_group_name_H-M   'P 1'
#
loop_
_entity.id
_entity.type
_entity.pdbx_description
1 polymer ?
#
loop_
_entity_poly.entity_id
_entity_poly.type
_entity_poly.pdbx_seq_one_letter_code
_entity_poly.pdbx_strand_id
1 'polypeptide(L)'
;MSSRDNHRAAENRAGLFALEFLYGLEKGPKKDVIDWCMSMNMIAKEYVCPTCGEKMVLCERNDISDGYHWVCRKFGMNAHHVRRNVRKGSWFDESKLSMPEILMITYLWAKKNIE
;
A
#
# COMPACT_ATOMS: atom_id res chain seq x y z
N MET A 1 -32.37 14.18 -20.13
CA MET A 1 -31.75 13.77 -18.84
C MET A 1 -31.34 15.02 -18.10
N SER A 2 -31.60 15.11 -16.78
CA SER A 2 -31.22 16.28 -15.98
C SER A 2 -29.71 16.36 -15.82
N SER A 3 -29.17 17.58 -15.64
CA SER A 3 -27.75 17.79 -15.28
C SER A 3 -27.33 16.97 -14.06
N ARG A 4 -28.25 16.79 -13.09
CA ARG A 4 -28.05 15.94 -11.91
C ARG A 4 -27.93 14.45 -12.25
N ASP A 5 -28.71 13.96 -13.21
CA ASP A 5 -28.64 12.54 -13.63
C ASP A 5 -27.34 12.24 -14.34
N ASN A 6 -26.85 13.20 -15.16
CA ASN A 6 -25.57 13.09 -15.84
C ASN A 6 -24.39 13.11 -14.86
N HIS A 7 -24.45 13.97 -13.83
CA HIS A 7 -23.45 14.01 -12.76
C HIS A 7 -23.38 12.69 -12.01
N ARG A 8 -24.54 12.18 -11.56
CA ARG A 8 -24.63 10.89 -10.86
C ARG A 8 -24.14 9.73 -11.72
N ALA A 9 -24.46 9.72 -13.02
CA ALA A 9 -23.97 8.70 -13.94
C ALA A 9 -22.45 8.76 -14.13
N ALA A 10 -21.87 9.96 -14.19
CA ALA A 10 -20.42 10.15 -14.27
C ALA A 10 -19.71 9.69 -12.97
N GLU A 11 -20.26 10.03 -11.81
CA GLU A 11 -19.76 9.58 -10.50
C GLU A 11 -19.82 8.06 -10.37
N ASN A 12 -20.92 7.43 -10.78
CA ASN A 12 -21.06 5.98 -10.76
C ASN A 12 -20.05 5.29 -11.69
N ARG A 13 -19.80 5.84 -12.89
CA ARG A 13 -18.79 5.31 -13.82
C ARG A 13 -17.38 5.47 -13.25
N ALA A 14 -17.02 6.66 -12.78
CA ALA A 14 -15.73 6.89 -12.13
C ALA A 14 -15.55 5.96 -10.91
N GLY A 15 -16.64 5.72 -10.18
CA GLY A 15 -16.63 4.85 -9.03
C GLY A 15 -16.41 3.37 -9.38
N LEU A 16 -16.99 2.89 -10.49
CA LEU A 16 -16.77 1.55 -11.01
C LEU A 16 -15.31 1.37 -11.45
N PHE A 17 -14.74 2.33 -12.18
CA PHE A 17 -13.34 2.28 -12.60
C PHE A 17 -12.36 2.27 -11.42
N ALA A 18 -12.63 3.05 -10.37
CA ALA A 18 -11.80 3.07 -9.17
C ALA A 18 -11.84 1.72 -8.43
N LEU A 19 -13.03 1.10 -8.35
CA LEU A 19 -13.18 -0.20 -7.71
C LEU A 19 -12.50 -1.31 -8.53
N GLU A 20 -12.67 -1.30 -9.86
CA GLU A 20 -11.96 -2.22 -10.78
C GLU A 20 -10.44 -2.10 -10.65
N PHE A 21 -9.92 -0.87 -10.54
CA PHE A 21 -8.51 -0.63 -10.30
C PHE A 21 -8.02 -1.23 -8.98
N LEU A 22 -8.75 -0.99 -7.88
CA LEU A 22 -8.39 -1.53 -6.56
C LEU A 22 -8.46 -3.06 -6.52
N TYR A 23 -9.46 -3.66 -7.16
CA TYR A 23 -9.52 -5.12 -7.34
C TYR A 23 -8.36 -5.64 -8.20
N GLY A 24 -7.98 -4.92 -9.25
CA GLY A 24 -6.82 -5.23 -10.06
C GLY A 24 -5.53 -5.27 -9.25
N LEU A 25 -5.33 -4.28 -8.36
CA LEU A 25 -4.21 -4.25 -7.42
C LEU A 25 -4.25 -5.42 -6.42
N GLU A 26 -5.43 -5.76 -5.89
CA GLU A 26 -5.58 -6.88 -4.93
C GLU A 26 -5.26 -8.24 -5.57
N LYS A 27 -5.70 -8.47 -6.81
CA LYS A 27 -5.48 -9.74 -7.53
C LYS A 27 -4.13 -9.83 -8.23
N GLY A 28 -3.47 -8.70 -8.41
CA GLY A 28 -2.17 -8.60 -9.07
C GLY A 28 -0.99 -9.02 -8.19
N PRO A 29 0.24 -8.88 -8.71
CA PRO A 29 1.46 -9.05 -7.93
C PRO A 29 1.48 -8.12 -6.71
N LYS A 30 1.84 -8.66 -5.53
CA LYS A 30 1.96 -7.85 -4.30
C LYS A 30 2.90 -6.65 -4.44
N LYS A 31 3.91 -6.78 -5.30
CA LYS A 31 4.88 -5.72 -5.60
C LYS A 31 4.21 -4.49 -6.23
N ASP A 32 3.18 -4.68 -7.05
CA ASP A 32 2.49 -3.59 -7.73
C ASP A 32 1.74 -2.71 -6.73
N VAL A 33 1.15 -3.31 -5.69
CA VAL A 33 0.54 -2.59 -4.57
C VAL A 33 1.57 -1.73 -3.84
N ILE A 34 2.76 -2.29 -3.59
CA ILE A 34 3.86 -1.59 -2.91
C ILE A 34 4.33 -0.40 -3.76
N ASP A 35 4.59 -0.61 -5.04
CA ASP A 35 5.08 0.41 -5.96
C ASP A 35 4.06 1.53 -6.16
N TRP A 36 2.78 1.18 -6.27
CA TRP A 36 1.70 2.15 -6.35
C TRP A 36 1.57 2.96 -5.05
N CYS A 37 1.57 2.32 -3.88
CA CYS A 37 1.51 3.04 -2.60
C CYS A 37 2.73 3.96 -2.40
N MET A 38 3.91 3.53 -2.85
CA MET A 38 5.11 4.36 -2.88
C MET A 38 4.93 5.56 -3.81
N SER A 39 4.48 5.35 -5.06
CA SER A 39 4.33 6.45 -6.03
C SER A 39 3.33 7.51 -5.55
N MET A 40 2.29 7.08 -4.85
CA MET A 40 1.28 7.93 -4.20
C MET A 40 1.74 8.55 -2.87
N ASN A 41 2.97 8.31 -2.43
CA ASN A 41 3.54 8.72 -1.14
C ASN A 41 2.72 8.25 0.09
N MET A 42 1.97 7.16 -0.04
CA MET A 42 1.21 6.58 1.06
C MET A 42 2.09 5.74 1.99
N ILE A 43 3.21 5.23 1.49
CA ILE A 43 4.26 4.57 2.27
C ILE A 43 5.64 5.12 1.89
N ALA A 44 6.63 4.89 2.74
CA ALA A 44 7.99 5.33 2.48
C ALA A 44 8.62 4.60 1.28
N LYS A 45 9.34 5.35 0.44
CA LYS A 45 10.06 4.84 -0.75
C LYS A 45 11.43 4.25 -0.43
N GLU A 46 12.02 4.65 0.69
CA GLU A 46 13.31 4.18 1.17
C GLU A 46 13.35 4.18 2.70
N TYR A 47 14.22 3.34 3.25
CA TYR A 47 14.55 3.34 4.66
C TYR A 47 16.05 3.24 4.87
N VAL A 48 16.51 3.87 5.94
CA VAL A 48 17.87 3.75 6.45
C VAL A 48 17.85 2.87 7.70
N CYS A 49 18.83 1.98 7.82
CA CYS A 49 18.99 1.14 9.00
C CYS A 49 19.34 2.01 10.20
N PRO A 50 18.56 1.98 11.30
CA PRO A 50 18.85 2.78 12.49
C PRO A 50 20.13 2.36 13.21
N THR A 51 20.64 1.15 12.95
CA THR A 51 21.85 0.62 13.61
C THR A 51 23.13 1.04 12.89
N CYS A 52 23.13 1.09 11.55
CA CYS A 52 24.36 1.34 10.78
C CYS A 52 24.29 2.50 9.78
N GLY A 53 23.13 3.13 9.60
CA GLY A 53 22.97 4.24 8.66
C GLY A 53 22.93 3.83 7.17
N GLU A 54 23.04 2.55 6.86
CA GLU A 54 22.99 2.05 5.47
C GLU A 54 21.56 2.01 4.92
N LYS A 55 21.41 2.22 3.62
CA LYS A 55 20.11 2.03 2.95
C LYS A 55 19.66 0.57 3.08
N MET A 56 18.40 0.40 3.48
CA MET A 56 17.75 -0.90 3.53
C MET A 56 17.25 -1.28 2.14
N VAL A 57 17.17 -2.59 1.88
CA VAL A 57 16.64 -3.13 0.63
C VAL A 57 15.27 -3.73 0.85
N LEU A 58 14.39 -3.55 -0.13
CA LEU A 58 13.07 -4.16 -0.14
C LEU A 58 13.22 -5.64 -0.53
N CYS A 59 12.73 -6.55 0.29
CA CYS A 59 12.83 -7.99 0.08
C CYS A 59 11.45 -8.65 0.17
N GLU A 60 11.21 -9.59 -0.74
CA GLU A 60 10.03 -10.44 -0.71
C GLU A 60 10.03 -11.35 0.53
N ARG A 61 8.83 -11.59 1.06
CA ARG A 61 8.58 -12.41 2.24
C ARG A 61 7.16 -12.95 2.19
N ASN A 62 7.03 -14.25 1.96
CA ASN A 62 5.73 -14.88 1.68
C ASN A 62 4.86 -15.12 2.92
N ASP A 63 5.44 -15.10 4.12
CA ASP A 63 4.73 -15.32 5.40
C ASP A 63 4.08 -14.05 5.98
N ILE A 64 4.01 -12.95 5.22
CA ILE A 64 3.34 -11.71 5.63
C ILE A 64 2.31 -11.24 4.59
N SER A 65 1.30 -10.50 5.05
CA SER A 65 0.15 -10.02 4.26
C SER A 65 0.59 -9.39 2.94
N ASP A 66 1.38 -8.33 3.03
CA ASP A 66 1.77 -7.48 1.89
C ASP A 66 3.01 -7.98 1.15
N GLY A 67 3.55 -9.13 1.55
CA GLY A 67 4.58 -9.85 0.81
C GLY A 67 5.98 -9.22 0.80
N TYR A 68 6.17 -8.04 1.37
CA TYR A 68 7.44 -7.31 1.33
C TYR A 68 7.80 -6.68 2.67
N HIS A 69 9.11 -6.58 2.92
CA HIS A 69 9.66 -5.90 4.09
C HIS A 69 11.03 -5.28 3.75
N TRP A 70 11.42 -4.28 4.53
CA TRP A 70 12.74 -3.68 4.43
C TRP A 70 13.74 -4.47 5.26
N VAL A 71 14.91 -4.74 4.70
CA VAL A 71 16.00 -5.50 5.34
C VAL A 71 17.30 -4.73 5.26
N CYS A 72 18.01 -4.62 6.38
CA CYS A 72 19.41 -4.23 6.36
C CYS A 72 20.27 -5.45 6.01
N ARG A 73 21.10 -5.35 4.97
CA ARG A 73 22.01 -6.41 4.52
C ARG A 73 23.45 -6.18 4.97
N LYS A 74 23.66 -5.92 6.27
CA LYS A 74 25.01 -5.81 6.84
C LYS A 74 25.52 -7.17 7.29
N PHE A 75 26.62 -7.62 6.67
CA PHE A 75 27.30 -8.87 6.98
C PHE A 75 28.73 -8.62 7.49
N GLY A 76 29.35 -9.64 8.10
CA GLY A 76 30.72 -9.56 8.61
C GLY A 76 30.83 -8.90 9.99
N MET A 77 31.87 -8.08 10.20
CA MET A 77 32.06 -7.36 11.45
C MET A 77 30.91 -6.35 11.66
N ASN A 78 30.30 -6.36 12.85
CA ASN A 78 29.07 -5.62 13.17
C ASN A 78 27.83 -6.05 12.36
N ALA A 79 27.77 -7.32 11.95
CA ALA A 79 26.56 -7.91 11.38
C ALA A 79 25.38 -7.74 12.33
N HIS A 80 24.24 -7.35 11.79
CA HIS A 80 23.00 -7.21 12.52
C HIS A 80 21.83 -7.48 11.59
N HIS A 81 20.71 -7.87 12.20
CA HIS A 81 19.56 -8.34 11.48
C HIS A 81 18.37 -7.42 11.79
N VAL A 82 18.33 -6.29 11.09
CA VAL A 82 17.25 -5.31 11.20
C VAL A 82 16.27 -5.51 10.06
N ARG A 83 15.00 -5.71 10.42
CA ARG A 83 13.86 -5.79 9.50
C ARG A 83 12.84 -4.71 9.87
N ARG A 84 12.13 -4.19 8.87
CA ARG A 84 11.06 -3.21 9.08
C ARG A 84 9.90 -3.49 8.14
N ASN A 85 8.67 -3.36 8.66
CA ASN A 85 7.48 -3.48 7.83
C ASN A 85 7.43 -2.33 6.80
N VAL A 86 7.02 -2.62 5.56
CA VAL A 86 6.82 -1.60 4.51
C VAL A 86 5.83 -0.51 4.89
N ARG A 87 4.86 -0.86 5.75
CA ARG A 87 3.79 0.00 6.25
C ARG A 87 4.20 0.89 7.42
N LYS A 88 5.40 0.71 8.00
CA LYS A 88 5.78 1.41 9.24
C LYS A 88 5.62 2.93 9.06
N GLY A 89 5.01 3.60 10.04
CA GLY A 89 4.84 5.05 10.02
C GLY A 89 3.87 5.58 8.97
N SER A 90 3.02 4.73 8.40
CA SER A 90 1.98 5.12 7.45
C SER A 90 0.57 4.87 8.01
N TRP A 91 -0.45 5.28 7.26
CA TRP A 91 -1.85 4.94 7.53
C TRP A 91 -2.10 3.43 7.66
N PHE A 92 -1.27 2.60 7.01
CA PHE A 92 -1.42 1.15 7.03
C PHE A 92 -0.71 0.46 8.21
N ASP A 93 0.02 1.22 9.05
CA ASP A 93 0.82 0.63 10.12
C ASP A 93 -0.05 -0.09 11.15
N GLU A 94 0.48 -1.15 11.74
CA GLU A 94 -0.13 -1.94 12.82
C GLU A 94 -1.50 -2.61 12.52
N SER A 95 -2.08 -2.38 11.35
CA SER A 95 -3.31 -3.05 10.91
C SER A 95 -3.08 -4.54 10.62
N LYS A 96 -4.08 -5.35 10.95
CA LYS A 96 -4.12 -6.77 10.57
C LYS A 96 -4.60 -7.00 9.13
N LEU A 97 -5.18 -5.97 8.52
CA LEU A 97 -5.58 -5.98 7.11
C LEU A 97 -4.38 -5.68 6.23
N SER A 98 -4.35 -6.27 5.05
CA SER A 98 -3.43 -5.93 3.97
C SER A 98 -3.71 -4.52 3.44
N MET A 99 -2.73 -3.89 2.77
CA MET A 99 -2.92 -2.57 2.17
C MET A 99 -4.07 -2.54 1.15
N PRO A 100 -4.26 -3.53 0.26
CA PRO A 100 -5.41 -3.55 -0.65
C PRO A 100 -6.76 -3.56 0.10
N GLU A 101 -6.89 -4.34 1.16
CA GLU A 101 -8.11 -4.36 1.98
C GLU A 101 -8.37 -3.00 2.63
N ILE A 102 -7.33 -2.36 3.17
CA ILE A 102 -7.45 -1.03 3.77
C ILE A 102 -7.86 0.00 2.71
N LEU A 103 -7.24 -0.03 1.52
CA LEU A 103 -7.58 0.86 0.41
C LEU A 103 -9.04 0.68 -0.02
N MET A 104 -9.49 -0.56 -0.17
CA MET A 104 -10.85 -0.87 -0.60
C MET A 104 -11.89 -0.46 0.44
N ILE A 105 -11.66 -0.76 1.72
CA ILE A 105 -12.55 -0.31 2.81
C ILE A 105 -12.56 1.23 2.89
N THR A 106 -11.40 1.88 2.78
CA THR A 106 -11.30 3.36 2.79
C THR A 106 -12.09 3.97 1.64
N TYR A 107 -11.96 3.40 0.44
CA TYR A 107 -12.69 3.83 -0.74
C TYR A 107 -14.20 3.66 -0.58
N LEU A 108 -14.64 2.47 -0.18
CA LEU A 108 -16.06 2.19 0.07
C LEU A 108 -16.62 3.09 1.16
N TRP A 109 -15.88 3.34 2.23
CA TRP A 109 -16.29 4.26 3.29
C TRP A 109 -16.45 5.70 2.79
N ALA A 110 -15.48 6.20 2.02
CA ALA A 110 -15.52 7.56 1.51
C ALA A 110 -16.64 7.77 0.47
N LYS A 111 -17.00 6.74 -0.30
CA LYS A 111 -18.00 6.84 -1.38
C LYS A 111 -19.41 6.43 -0.96
N LYS A 112 -19.57 5.47 -0.04
CA LYS A 112 -20.88 5.01 0.44
C LYS A 112 -21.61 6.06 1.29
N ASN A 113 -20.93 7.11 1.73
CA ASN A 113 -21.52 8.22 2.49
C ASN A 113 -21.88 9.46 1.63
N ILE A 114 -21.95 9.31 0.30
CA ILE A 114 -22.37 10.38 -0.64
C ILE A 114 -23.81 10.14 -1.16
N GLU A 115 -24.61 9.33 -0.45
CA GLU A 115 -26.05 9.17 -0.71
C GLU A 115 -26.89 10.21 0.04
#